data_AF-A0A7K4ZEQ8-F1
#
_entry.id   AF-A0A7K4ZEQ8-F1
#
_cell.length_a   1.000
_cell.length_b   1.000
_cell.length_c   1.000
_cell.angle_alpha   90.00
_cell.angle_beta   90.00
_cell.angle_gamma   90.00
#
_symmetry.space_group_name_H-M   'P 1'
#
loop_
_entity.id
_entity.type
_entity.pdbx_description
1 polymer ?
#
loop_
_entity_poly.entity_id
_entity_poly.type
_entity_poly.pdbx_seq_one_letter_code
_entity_poly.pdbx_strand_id
1 'polypeptide(L)'
;ILLLIRNPKDVATSFYYFTNGVSTLPSYDTWSDFFEAFMTKKMPWGCYFDYLSEWNKYADDENVMPVTYEELKENRVLGVKNIAAFFGIPLSETEIQSVVERSSFQSMKKNSKKTHGTFGDILFRKGDVSDWKNLFSEDQNEKMDKVFEERMGGTKLGKKLKYDVYCKA
;
A
#
# COMPACT_ATOMS: atom_id res chain seq x y z
N ILE A 1 -12.45 -4.54 11.66
CA ILE A 1 -11.69 -4.74 10.40
C ILE A 1 -10.66 -3.62 10.28
N LEU A 2 -9.38 -3.96 10.19
CA LEU A 2 -8.34 -2.99 9.87
C LEU A 2 -8.13 -2.98 8.35
N LEU A 3 -8.46 -1.88 7.69
CA LEU A 3 -8.38 -1.73 6.24
C LEU A 3 -7.12 -0.95 5.87
N LEU A 4 -6.06 -1.67 5.48
CA LEU A 4 -4.83 -1.05 4.99
C LEU A 4 -4.97 -0.68 3.51
N ILE A 5 -4.84 0.61 3.21
CA ILE A 5 -4.75 1.13 1.84
C ILE A 5 -3.42 1.86 1.65
N ARG A 6 -3.04 2.07 0.39
CA ARG A 6 -1.77 2.71 0.04
C ARG A 6 -1.97 3.52 -1.21
N ASN A 7 -1.12 4.52 -1.44
CA ASN A 7 -1.17 5.24 -2.68
C ASN A 7 -1.09 4.30 -3.91
N PRO A 8 -1.96 4.48 -4.92
CA PRO A 8 -2.10 3.51 -6.01
C PRO A 8 -0.85 3.44 -6.90
N LYS A 9 -0.06 4.51 -6.97
CA LYS A 9 1.18 4.55 -7.76
C LYS A 9 2.26 3.65 -7.19
N ASP A 10 2.51 3.72 -5.88
CA ASP A 10 3.43 2.81 -5.21
C ASP A 10 2.88 1.39 -5.09
N VAL A 11 1.55 1.22 -5.04
CA VAL A 11 0.93 -0.11 -5.17
C VAL A 11 1.32 -0.73 -6.51
N ALA A 12 1.12 0.00 -7.61
CA ALA A 12 1.51 -0.47 -8.95
C ALA A 12 3.02 -0.78 -9.02
N THR A 13 3.88 0.12 -8.54
CA THR A 13 5.33 -0.09 -8.50
C THR A 13 5.72 -1.31 -7.66
N SER A 14 5.15 -1.49 -6.47
CA SER A 14 5.42 -2.65 -5.64
C SER A 14 4.94 -3.94 -6.29
N PHE A 15 3.80 -3.89 -6.97
CA PHE A 15 3.19 -5.05 -7.59
C PHE A 15 3.96 -5.48 -8.85
N TYR A 16 4.50 -4.55 -9.64
CA TYR A 16 5.40 -4.86 -10.77
C TYR A 16 6.61 -5.71 -10.35
N TYR A 17 7.30 -5.30 -9.29
CA TYR A 17 8.44 -6.07 -8.78
C TYR A 17 8.01 -7.40 -8.18
N PHE A 18 6.84 -7.47 -7.55
CA PHE A 18 6.32 -8.69 -6.98
C PHE A 18 5.95 -9.71 -8.07
N THR A 19 5.23 -9.31 -9.11
CA THR A 19 4.88 -10.20 -10.23
C THR A 19 6.10 -10.71 -10.96
N ASN A 20 7.10 -9.85 -11.18
CA ASN A 20 8.35 -10.26 -11.85
C ASN A 20 9.29 -11.08 -10.94
N GLY A 21 9.07 -11.06 -9.62
CA GLY A 21 9.82 -11.88 -8.66
C GLY A 21 9.19 -13.25 -8.38
N VAL A 22 7.91 -13.44 -8.68
CA VAL A 22 7.15 -14.65 -8.33
C VAL A 22 6.81 -15.44 -9.59
N SER A 23 7.43 -16.61 -9.76
CA SER A 23 7.33 -17.44 -10.97
C SER A 23 5.92 -17.97 -11.29
N THR A 24 5.00 -17.98 -10.33
CA THR A 24 3.60 -18.41 -10.54
C THR A 24 2.70 -17.29 -11.06
N LEU A 25 3.21 -16.06 -11.16
CA LEU A 25 2.48 -14.90 -11.67
C LEU A 25 2.94 -14.54 -13.07
N PRO A 26 2.12 -13.83 -13.86
CA PRO A 26 2.56 -13.23 -15.11
C PRO A 26 3.77 -12.34 -14.84
N SER A 27 4.86 -12.54 -15.59
CA SER A 27 5.98 -11.61 -15.63
C SER A 27 5.76 -10.61 -16.76
N TYR A 28 6.25 -9.39 -16.57
CA TYR A 28 6.15 -8.31 -17.54
C TYR A 28 7.55 -7.82 -17.91
N ASP A 29 7.84 -7.80 -19.21
CA ASP A 29 9.17 -7.43 -19.72
C ASP A 29 9.46 -5.93 -19.50
N THR A 30 8.43 -5.09 -19.56
CA THR A 30 8.54 -3.66 -19.33
C THR A 30 7.55 -3.15 -18.29
N TRP A 31 7.90 -2.03 -17.66
CA TRP A 31 6.99 -1.30 -16.78
C TRP A 31 5.71 -0.87 -17.52
N SER A 32 5.81 -0.45 -18.79
CA SER A 32 4.65 0.00 -19.57
C SER A 32 3.65 -1.12 -19.82
N ASP A 33 4.11 -2.34 -20.11
CA ASP A 33 3.24 -3.50 -20.28
C ASP A 33 2.51 -3.85 -18.97
N PHE A 34 3.25 -3.82 -17.85
CA PHE A 34 2.66 -3.99 -16.52
C PHE A 34 1.64 -2.90 -16.21
N PHE A 35 1.97 -1.64 -16.47
CA PHE A 35 1.11 -0.51 -16.14
C PHE A 35 -0.22 -0.60 -16.90
N GLU A 36 -0.18 -0.96 -18.19
CA GLU A 36 -1.42 -1.15 -18.95
C GLU A 36 -2.23 -2.34 -18.41
N ALA A 37 -1.58 -3.43 -18.00
CA ALA A 37 -2.25 -4.57 -17.36
C ALA A 37 -2.82 -4.22 -15.97
N PHE A 38 -2.17 -3.34 -15.21
CA PHE A 38 -2.62 -2.86 -13.91
C PHE A 38 -3.83 -1.92 -14.04
N MET A 39 -3.81 -1.04 -15.05
CA MET A 39 -4.88 -0.10 -15.34
C MET A 39 -6.10 -0.78 -15.99
N THR A 40 -5.90 -1.93 -16.64
CA THR A 40 -6.97 -2.75 -17.21
C THR A 40 -7.31 -3.92 -16.27
N LYS A 41 -8.50 -4.53 -16.39
CA LYS A 41 -9.03 -5.53 -15.41
C LYS A 41 -8.33 -6.90 -15.45
N LYS A 42 -6.99 -6.95 -15.49
CA LYS A 42 -6.20 -8.17 -15.77
C LYS A 42 -5.19 -8.55 -14.67
N MET A 43 -5.26 -7.93 -13.51
CA MET A 43 -4.46 -8.38 -12.36
C MET A 43 -5.12 -9.59 -11.68
N PRO A 44 -4.35 -10.53 -11.10
CA PRO A 44 -4.88 -11.71 -10.40
C PRO A 44 -5.94 -11.41 -9.33
N TRP A 45 -5.85 -10.24 -8.68
CA TRP A 45 -6.77 -9.78 -7.64
C TRP A 45 -7.76 -8.70 -8.10
N GLY A 46 -7.87 -8.50 -9.41
CA GLY A 46 -8.75 -7.49 -10.00
C GLY A 46 -8.19 -6.07 -9.92
N CYS A 47 -9.07 -5.09 -10.14
CA CYS A 47 -8.68 -3.68 -10.21
C CYS A 47 -8.56 -3.07 -8.80
N TYR A 48 -7.43 -2.40 -8.52
CA TYR A 48 -7.20 -1.77 -7.22
C TYR A 48 -8.23 -0.68 -6.90
N PHE A 49 -8.66 0.07 -7.91
CA PHE A 49 -9.70 1.06 -7.70
C PHE A 49 -11.05 0.39 -7.39
N ASP A 50 -11.37 -0.79 -7.96
CA ASP A 50 -12.64 -1.48 -7.67
C ASP A 50 -12.63 -1.89 -6.19
N TYR A 51 -11.49 -2.40 -5.70
CA TYR A 51 -11.27 -2.66 -4.29
C TYR A 51 -11.49 -1.40 -3.41
N LEU A 52 -10.91 -0.25 -3.78
CA LEU A 52 -11.10 0.99 -3.03
C LEU A 52 -12.56 1.48 -3.05
N SER A 53 -13.22 1.44 -4.21
CA SER A 53 -14.62 1.85 -4.37
C SER A 53 -15.56 0.96 -3.54
N GLU A 54 -15.33 -0.35 -3.53
CA GLU A 54 -16.11 -1.29 -2.73
C GLU A 54 -15.93 -1.05 -1.23
N TRP A 55 -14.69 -0.92 -0.75
CA TRP A 55 -14.43 -0.65 0.66
C TRP A 55 -14.87 0.73 1.13
N ASN A 56 -14.92 1.72 0.22
CA ASN A 56 -15.41 3.04 0.57
C ASN A 56 -16.87 3.04 1.05
N LYS A 57 -17.68 2.05 0.66
CA LYS A 57 -19.05 1.86 1.15
C LYS A 57 -19.12 1.61 2.67
N TYR A 58 -18.03 1.12 3.25
CA TYR A 58 -17.91 0.77 4.67
C TYR A 58 -16.96 1.69 5.43
N ALA A 59 -16.47 2.76 4.81
CA ALA A 59 -15.46 3.63 5.41
C ALA A 59 -15.94 4.38 6.67
N ASP A 60 -17.26 4.39 6.91
CA ASP A 60 -17.92 4.99 8.08
C ASP A 60 -18.42 3.98 9.11
N ASP A 61 -18.30 2.69 8.82
CA ASP A 61 -18.67 1.67 9.78
C ASP A 61 -17.71 1.73 10.97
N GLU A 62 -18.26 1.81 12.19
CA GLU A 62 -17.48 1.82 13.43
C GLU A 62 -16.57 0.59 13.55
N ASN A 63 -16.93 -0.51 12.88
CA ASN A 63 -16.16 -1.75 12.86
C ASN A 63 -15.12 -1.79 11.74
N VAL A 64 -14.89 -0.70 10.99
CA VAL A 64 -13.88 -0.59 9.94
C VAL A 64 -12.97 0.60 10.24
N MET A 65 -11.66 0.34 10.39
CA MET A 65 -10.66 1.41 10.51
C MET A 65 -9.79 1.45 9.25
N PRO A 66 -10.01 2.42 8.35
CA PRO A 66 -9.07 2.72 7.28
C PRO A 66 -7.76 3.27 7.84
N VAL A 67 -6.65 2.69 7.41
CA VAL A 67 -5.29 3.16 7.70
C VAL A 67 -4.50 3.19 6.40
N THR A 68 -3.67 4.21 6.23
CA THR A 68 -2.78 4.28 5.07
C THR A 68 -1.38 3.78 5.41
N TYR A 69 -0.70 3.17 4.44
CA TYR A 69 0.72 2.84 4.57
C TYR A 69 1.57 4.08 4.89
N GLU A 70 1.21 5.22 4.30
CA GLU A 70 1.90 6.50 4.44
C GLU A 70 1.79 7.04 5.87
N GLU A 71 0.60 7.02 6.49
CA GLU A 71 0.41 7.39 7.89
C GLU A 71 1.25 6.50 8.83
N LEU A 72 1.27 5.19 8.57
CA LEU A 72 2.06 4.25 9.35
C LEU A 72 3.55 4.49 9.19
N LYS A 73 4.01 4.90 8.00
CA LYS A 73 5.41 5.24 7.75
C LYS A 73 5.80 6.57 8.41
N GLU A 74 4.92 7.56 8.38
CA GLU A 74 5.13 8.89 8.94
C GLU A 74 5.20 8.85 10.47
N ASN A 75 4.27 8.16 11.13
CA ASN A 75 4.27 8.02 12.59
C ASN A 75 3.84 6.63 13.06
N ARG A 76 4.82 5.72 13.13
CA ARG A 76 4.60 4.33 13.57
C ARG A 76 4.05 4.21 14.99
N VAL A 77 4.52 5.05 15.92
CA VAL A 77 4.07 5.01 17.33
C VAL A 77 2.59 5.34 17.42
N LEU A 78 2.17 6.43 16.76
CA LEU A 78 0.76 6.81 16.70
C LEU A 78 -0.08 5.75 15.96
N GLY A 79 0.44 5.20 14.85
CA GLY A 79 -0.19 4.11 14.12
C GLY A 79 -0.48 2.90 15.01
N VAL A 80 0.50 2.44 15.78
CA VAL A 80 0.33 1.32 16.73
C VAL A 80 -0.67 1.67 17.82
N LYS A 81 -0.60 2.87 18.42
CA LYS A 81 -1.57 3.33 19.42
C LYS A 81 -3.00 3.31 18.90
N ASN A 82 -3.23 3.83 17.69
CA ASN A 82 -4.56 3.89 17.08
C ASN A 82 -5.10 2.49 16.74
N ILE A 83 -4.25 1.61 16.18
CA ILE A 83 -4.64 0.22 15.88
C ILE A 83 -4.98 -0.53 17.17
N ALA A 84 -4.17 -0.40 18.21
CA ALA A 84 -4.42 -1.06 19.49
C ALA A 84 -5.73 -0.57 20.13
N ALA A 85 -5.96 0.75 20.15
CA ALA A 85 -7.21 1.34 20.64
C ALA A 85 -8.44 0.85 19.87
N PHE A 86 -8.36 0.76 18.54
CA PHE A 86 -9.45 0.25 17.69
C PHE A 86 -9.83 -1.20 18.02
N PHE A 87 -8.84 -2.04 18.36
CA PHE A 87 -9.09 -3.42 18.77
C PHE A 87 -9.34 -3.58 20.28
N GLY A 88 -9.36 -2.50 21.06
CA GLY A 88 -9.52 -2.55 22.52
C GLY A 88 -8.35 -3.23 23.25
N ILE A 89 -7.15 -3.20 22.66
CA ILE A 89 -5.95 -3.82 23.22
C ILE A 89 -5.19 -2.76 24.03
N PRO A 90 -5.14 -2.86 25.37
CA PRO A 90 -4.32 -1.97 26.17
C PRO A 90 -2.84 -2.30 25.96
N LEU A 91 -2.02 -1.28 25.71
CA LEU A 91 -0.57 -1.41 25.58
C LEU A 91 0.14 -0.37 26.45
N SER A 92 1.19 -0.80 27.14
CA SER A 92 2.17 0.08 27.78
C SER A 92 3.09 0.74 26.75
N GLU A 93 3.77 1.82 27.11
CA GLU A 93 4.74 2.49 26.24
C GLU A 93 5.89 1.55 25.82
N THR A 94 6.34 0.66 26.71
CA THR A 94 7.36 -0.36 26.40
C THR A 94 6.87 -1.34 25.35
N GLU A 95 5.62 -1.80 25.43
CA GLU A 95 5.03 -2.70 24.43
C GLU A 95 4.87 -2.00 23.08
N ILE A 96 4.42 -0.75 23.08
CA ILE A 96 4.32 0.07 21.86
C ILE A 96 5.68 0.20 21.19
N GLN A 97 6.72 0.56 21.95
CA GLN A 97 8.06 0.71 21.40
C GLN A 97 8.62 -0.62 20.87
N SER A 98 8.34 -1.73 21.56
CA SER A 98 8.70 -3.08 21.11
C SER A 98 8.04 -3.44 19.78
N VAL A 99 6.73 -3.17 19.63
CA VAL A 99 6.01 -3.38 18.37
C VAL A 99 6.62 -2.54 17.26
N VAL A 100 6.81 -1.24 17.49
CA VAL A 100 7.37 -0.29 16.52
C VAL A 100 8.76 -0.69 16.02
N GLU A 101 9.60 -1.22 16.91
CA GLU A 101 10.95 -1.69 16.59
C GLU A 101 10.91 -3.00 15.78
N ARG A 102 10.11 -3.97 16.23
CA ARG A 102 9.99 -5.29 15.59
C ARG A 102 9.31 -5.21 14.23
N SER A 103 8.37 -4.29 14.05
CA SER A 103 7.68 -4.02 12.78
C SER A 103 8.39 -2.98 11.92
N SER A 104 9.61 -2.54 12.29
CA SER A 104 10.40 -1.67 11.42
C SER A 104 10.82 -2.42 10.15
N PHE A 105 10.95 -1.69 9.04
CA PHE A 105 11.35 -2.31 7.78
C PHE A 105 12.70 -3.04 7.90
N GLN A 106 13.67 -2.48 8.63
CA GLN A 106 14.98 -3.10 8.82
C GLN A 106 14.86 -4.41 9.62
N SER A 107 14.10 -4.41 10.71
CA SER A 107 13.85 -5.61 11.52
C SER A 107 13.13 -6.69 10.71
N MET A 108 12.08 -6.32 10.00
CA MET A 108 11.31 -7.25 9.16
C MET A 108 12.15 -7.80 8.01
N LYS A 109 12.90 -6.94 7.29
CA LYS A 109 13.77 -7.36 6.18
C LYS A 109 14.89 -8.27 6.65
N LYS A 110 15.53 -7.98 7.78
CA LYS A 110 16.53 -8.87 8.40
C LYS A 110 15.96 -10.24 8.74
N ASN A 111 14.70 -10.30 9.18
CA ASN A 111 14.01 -11.54 9.53
C ASN A 111 13.26 -12.21 8.35
N SER A 112 13.29 -11.60 7.16
CA SER A 112 12.49 -12.04 6.01
C SER A 112 12.87 -13.44 5.54
N LYS A 113 14.17 -13.76 5.47
CA LYS A 113 14.66 -15.09 5.08
C LYS A 113 14.19 -16.19 6.02
N LYS A 114 14.08 -15.89 7.33
CA LYS A 114 13.59 -16.85 8.33
C LYS A 114 12.09 -17.10 8.19
N THR A 115 11.32 -16.07 7.81
CA THR A 115 9.85 -16.11 7.80
C THR A 115 9.26 -16.47 6.44
N HIS A 116 9.96 -16.14 5.35
CA HIS A 116 9.48 -16.26 3.97
C HIS A 116 10.48 -16.97 3.04
N GLY A 117 11.59 -17.48 3.58
CA GLY A 117 12.61 -18.18 2.78
C GLY A 117 13.21 -17.30 1.69
N THR A 118 13.35 -17.86 0.49
CA THR A 118 13.89 -17.17 -0.69
C THR A 118 13.01 -16.01 -1.16
N PHE A 119 11.72 -16.01 -0.82
CA PHE A 119 10.80 -14.91 -1.15
C PHE A 119 11.01 -13.65 -0.30
N GLY A 120 11.83 -13.73 0.77
CA GLY A 120 12.09 -12.58 1.63
C GLY A 120 12.61 -11.36 0.88
N ASP A 121 13.54 -11.55 -0.05
CA ASP A 121 14.13 -10.44 -0.83
C ASP A 121 13.14 -9.85 -1.85
N ILE A 122 12.15 -10.64 -2.31
CA ILE A 122 11.07 -10.20 -3.21
C ILE A 122 10.02 -9.38 -2.44
N LEU A 123 9.60 -9.89 -1.27
CA LEU A 123 8.55 -9.29 -0.45
C LEU A 123 9.01 -8.01 0.26
N PHE A 124 10.27 -7.94 0.70
CA PHE A 124 10.84 -6.83 1.49
C PHE A 124 11.82 -5.99 0.65
N ARG A 125 11.29 -5.29 -0.35
CA ARG A 125 12.09 -4.57 -1.35
C ARG A 125 12.73 -3.26 -0.83
N LYS A 126 11.97 -2.16 -0.79
CA LYS A 126 12.44 -0.83 -0.33
C LYS A 126 11.76 -0.34 0.96
N GLY A 127 10.46 -0.56 1.10
CA GLY A 127 9.72 -0.14 2.30
C GLY A 127 9.55 1.37 2.46
N ASP A 128 9.57 2.12 1.36
CA ASP A 128 9.44 3.58 1.32
C ASP A 128 8.22 4.04 0.51
N VAL A 129 7.92 5.33 0.61
CA VAL A 129 6.83 6.04 -0.09
C VAL A 129 7.43 6.84 -1.25
N SER A 130 6.70 6.98 -2.35
CA SER A 130 7.08 7.72 -3.57
C SER A 130 8.10 7.02 -4.46
N ASP A 131 8.24 5.69 -4.37
CA ASP A 131 9.13 4.95 -5.27
C ASP A 131 8.61 4.91 -6.71
N TRP A 132 7.31 5.17 -6.89
CA TRP A 132 6.67 5.30 -8.19
C TRP A 132 7.31 6.33 -9.12
N LYS A 133 7.95 7.37 -8.57
CA LYS A 133 8.65 8.40 -9.34
C LYS A 133 9.80 7.85 -10.19
N ASN A 134 10.29 6.65 -9.88
CA ASN A 134 11.37 6.00 -10.62
C ASN A 134 10.89 5.19 -11.84
N LEU A 135 9.57 4.99 -11.99
CA LEU A 135 9.01 4.12 -13.05
C LEU A 135 7.98 4.85 -13.93
N PHE A 136 7.15 5.71 -13.34
CA PHE A 136 6.09 6.38 -14.08
C PHE A 136 6.67 7.41 -15.06
N SER A 137 6.23 7.34 -16.31
CA SER A 137 6.30 8.46 -17.24
C SER A 137 5.24 9.52 -16.89
N GLU A 138 5.40 10.73 -17.44
CA GLU A 138 4.44 11.83 -17.26
C GLU A 138 3.03 11.45 -17.75
N ASP A 139 2.90 10.87 -18.95
CA ASP A 139 1.60 10.41 -19.48
C ASP A 139 0.93 9.35 -18.57
N GLN A 140 1.71 8.40 -18.04
CA GLN A 140 1.19 7.38 -17.12
C GLN A 140 0.78 8.00 -15.78
N ASN A 141 1.53 8.99 -15.32
CA ASN A 141 1.25 9.76 -14.12
C ASN A 141 -0.10 10.48 -14.25
N GLU A 142 -0.30 11.20 -15.36
CA GLU A 142 -1.57 11.89 -15.67
C GLU A 142 -2.73 10.92 -15.84
N LYS A 143 -2.53 9.79 -16.52
CA LYS A 143 -3.55 8.74 -16.68
C LYS A 143 -4.00 8.20 -15.32
N MET A 144 -3.06 7.93 -14.40
CA MET A 144 -3.38 7.49 -13.04
C MET A 144 -4.11 8.58 -12.25
N ASP A 145 -3.67 9.84 -12.36
CA ASP A 145 -4.29 10.97 -11.66
C ASP A 145 -5.75 11.17 -12.08
N LYS A 146 -6.01 11.12 -13.39
CA LYS A 146 -7.35 11.21 -13.94
C LYS A 146 -8.25 10.08 -13.43
N VAL A 147 -7.77 8.84 -13.48
CA VAL A 147 -8.55 7.68 -12.99
C VAL A 147 -8.78 7.78 -11.48
N PHE A 148 -7.78 8.21 -10.69
CA PHE A 148 -7.98 8.39 -9.26
C PHE A 148 -9.06 9.43 -8.97
N GLU A 149 -9.01 10.59 -9.62
CA GLU A 149 -10.00 11.64 -9.42
C GLU A 149 -11.41 11.19 -9.82
N GLU A 150 -11.56 10.56 -11.00
CA GLU A 150 -12.86 10.05 -11.47
C GLU A 150 -13.47 8.99 -10.54
N ARG A 151 -12.63 8.15 -9.94
CA ARG A 151 -13.04 6.96 -9.19
C ARG A 151 -13.16 7.20 -7.69
N MET A 152 -12.27 8.02 -7.15
CA MET A 152 -12.04 8.19 -5.71
C MET A 152 -12.13 9.67 -5.30
N GLY A 153 -12.19 10.60 -6.24
CA GLY A 153 -12.43 12.02 -5.96
C GLY A 153 -13.67 12.21 -5.08
N GLY A 154 -13.53 13.04 -4.05
CA GLY A 154 -14.61 13.32 -3.09
C GLY A 154 -14.97 12.20 -2.10
N THR A 155 -14.52 10.96 -2.33
CA THR A 155 -14.80 9.82 -1.44
C THR A 155 -14.01 9.90 -0.12
N LYS A 156 -14.42 9.13 0.89
CA LYS A 156 -13.74 9.11 2.19
C LYS A 156 -12.38 8.45 2.10
N LEU A 157 -12.28 7.31 1.42
CA LEU A 157 -10.99 6.65 1.20
C LEU A 157 -10.07 7.46 0.27
N GLY A 158 -10.62 8.15 -0.73
CA GLY A 158 -9.85 9.08 -1.57
C GLY A 158 -9.21 10.21 -0.77
N LYS A 159 -9.98 10.85 0.12
CA LYS A 159 -9.45 11.86 1.06
C LYS A 159 -8.43 11.25 2.02
N LYS A 160 -8.69 10.05 2.53
CA LYS A 160 -7.81 9.33 3.46
C LYS A 160 -6.42 9.05 2.85
N LEU A 161 -6.35 8.76 1.56
CA LEU A 161 -5.11 8.52 0.83
C LEU A 161 -4.21 9.76 0.69
N LYS A 162 -4.72 10.98 0.97
CA LYS A 162 -4.00 12.25 0.82
C LYS A 162 -3.24 12.32 -0.52
N TYR A 163 -3.96 12.04 -1.61
CA TYR A 163 -3.37 11.86 -2.93
C TYR A 163 -2.52 13.06 -3.39
N ASP A 164 -2.94 14.28 -3.07
CA ASP A 164 -2.19 15.50 -3.39
C ASP A 164 -0.82 15.59 -2.69
N VAL A 165 -0.63 14.89 -1.59
CA VAL A 165 0.61 14.91 -0.79
C VAL A 165 1.58 13.83 -1.26
N TYR A 166 1.08 12.61 -1.52
CA TYR A 166 1.95 11.45 -1.78
C TYR A 166 2.00 11.03 -3.25
N CYS A 167 1.10 11.53 -4.09
CA CYS A 167 0.94 11.07 -5.47
C CYS A 167 1.14 12.16 -6.51
N LYS A 168 1.09 13.44 -6.17
CA LYS A 168 1.41 14.50 -7.13
C LYS A 168 2.92 14.75 -7.15
N ALA A 169 3.47 14.87 -8.36
CA ALA A 169 4.85 15.29 -8.60
C ALA A 169 4.87 16.78 -8.94
#